data_AF-A0A2G9ULN2-F1
#
_entry.id   AF-A0A2G9ULN2-F1
#
_cell.length_a   1.000
_cell.length_b   1.000
_cell.length_c   1.000
_cell.angle_alpha   90.00
_cell.angle_beta   90.00
_cell.angle_gamma   90.00
#
_symmetry.space_group_name_H-M   'P 1'
#
loop_
_entity.id
_entity.type
_entity.pdbx_description
1 polymer ?
#
loop_
_entity_poly.entity_id
_entity_poly.type
_entity_poly.pdbx_seq_one_letter_code
_entity_poly.pdbx_strand_id
1 'polypeptide(L)'
;MKYFKGLQVVRNFDEVAFIQNLVYYIETGYRTPDFGIWERGDKTNQGIRELNASSIGMVKAALQAMNDVGDLFGDGSRRSAIHVLPDEIEQCSAVLSSMLPRESFSKETDAALLTIISYPGFSVEDGELVEQTRDTITTKLLGKYGCRRFLRDGYKTALEDPYRLYYNKSELQQFENIECEWPLFLCLLMLDAMYNKNDEAVEDYWQRLESNWAIEEIAPKRTPIRSRCRLVKYKSFISNWTEFMDSRRSHLMYDIRILMDEWSSELQYIYASWNSNRHEKPVGLFSYYCRK
;
A
#
# COMPACT_ATOMS: atom_id res chain seq x y z
N MET A 1 -26.50 9.90 12.34
CA MET A 1 -25.27 10.46 12.92
C MET A 1 -24.13 9.45 12.78
N LYS A 2 -23.36 9.49 11.68
CA LYS A 2 -22.09 8.77 11.61
C LYS A 2 -21.01 9.69 12.18
N TYR A 3 -20.88 9.70 13.50
CA TYR A 3 -19.72 10.28 14.16
C TYR A 3 -18.64 9.21 14.25
N PHE A 4 -17.40 9.55 13.91
CA PHE A 4 -16.27 8.93 14.61
C PHE A 4 -16.33 9.40 16.08
N LYS A 5 -16.97 8.59 16.94
CA LYS A 5 -17.00 8.72 18.42
C LYS A 5 -17.39 10.10 18.99
N GLY A 6 -18.36 10.80 18.39
CA GLY A 6 -18.89 12.08 18.90
C GLY A 6 -17.88 13.25 18.88
N LEU A 7 -16.76 13.11 18.16
CA LEU A 7 -15.74 14.16 18.09
C LEU A 7 -16.02 15.06 16.89
N GLN A 8 -16.33 16.33 17.15
CA GLN A 8 -16.40 17.34 16.09
C GLN A 8 -14.98 17.72 15.66
N VAL A 9 -14.53 17.15 14.54
CA VAL A 9 -13.19 17.40 13.98
C VAL A 9 -13.16 18.76 13.27
N VAL A 10 -14.21 19.08 12.50
CA VAL A 10 -14.36 20.35 11.76
C VAL A 10 -15.28 21.31 12.54
N ARG A 11 -14.77 22.50 12.89
CA ARG A 11 -15.35 23.42 13.87
C ARG A 11 -15.91 24.70 13.29
N ASN A 12 -15.41 25.14 12.14
CA ASN A 12 -15.78 26.42 11.54
C ASN A 12 -15.77 26.34 10.00
N PHE A 13 -16.35 27.35 9.35
CA PHE A 13 -16.46 27.38 7.89
C PHE A 13 -15.13 27.59 7.18
N ASP A 14 -14.10 28.11 7.85
CA ASP A 14 -12.76 28.23 7.26
C ASP A 14 -12.12 26.85 7.09
N GLU A 15 -12.32 25.95 8.06
CA GLU A 15 -11.88 24.54 7.95
C GLU A 15 -12.67 23.78 6.88
N VAL A 16 -13.97 24.06 6.72
CA VAL A 16 -14.77 23.51 5.61
C VAL A 16 -14.19 23.97 4.27
N ALA A 17 -13.91 25.28 4.12
CA ALA A 17 -13.34 25.83 2.89
C ALA A 17 -11.94 25.25 2.61
N PHE A 18 -11.14 25.02 3.65
CA PHE A 18 -9.85 24.35 3.53
C PHE A 18 -10.01 22.92 2.98
N ILE A 19 -10.93 22.11 3.53
CA ILE A 19 -11.19 20.75 3.03
C ILE A 19 -11.70 20.78 1.59
N GLN A 20 -12.63 21.68 1.26
CA GLN A 20 -13.11 21.83 -0.11
C GLN A 20 -11.97 22.19 -1.10
N ASN A 21 -11.01 23.01 -0.68
CA ASN A 21 -9.83 23.30 -1.50
C ASN A 21 -8.93 22.07 -1.68
N LEU A 22 -8.84 21.18 -0.68
CA LEU A 22 -8.13 19.91 -0.83
C LEU A 22 -8.85 18.98 -1.82
N VAL A 23 -10.18 18.95 -1.82
CA VAL A 23 -10.96 18.21 -2.84
C VAL A 23 -10.58 18.69 -4.24
N TYR A 24 -10.61 20.01 -4.49
CA TYR A 24 -10.24 20.58 -5.79
C TYR A 24 -8.80 20.28 -6.20
N TYR A 25 -7.88 20.19 -5.23
CA TYR A 25 -6.51 19.76 -5.50
C TYR A 25 -6.47 18.31 -5.99
N ILE A 26 -7.18 17.40 -5.30
CA ILE A 26 -7.22 15.96 -5.61
C ILE A 26 -7.92 15.69 -6.96
N GLU A 27 -8.97 16.45 -7.31
CA GLU A 27 -9.69 16.32 -8.59
C GLU A 27 -8.76 16.42 -9.81
N THR A 28 -7.65 17.16 -9.70
CA THR A 28 -6.67 17.28 -10.79
C THR A 28 -5.60 16.18 -10.80
N GLY A 29 -5.62 15.26 -9.84
CA GLY A 29 -4.59 14.25 -9.63
C GLY A 29 -4.43 13.29 -10.81
N TYR A 30 -5.54 12.91 -11.47
CA TYR A 30 -5.52 11.90 -12.54
C TYR A 30 -4.73 12.31 -13.80
N ARG A 31 -4.50 13.62 -13.97
CA ARG A 31 -3.76 14.23 -15.09
C ARG A 31 -2.40 14.79 -14.67
N THR A 32 -2.00 14.60 -13.43
CA THR A 32 -0.76 15.16 -12.87
C THR A 32 0.31 14.07 -12.80
N PRO A 33 1.37 14.12 -13.63
CA PRO A 33 2.47 13.18 -13.52
C PRO A 33 3.19 13.33 -12.17
N ASP A 34 3.46 12.20 -11.53
CA ASP A 34 4.08 12.11 -10.20
C ASP A 34 5.25 11.11 -10.19
N PHE A 35 5.77 10.84 -8.99
CA PHE A 35 6.87 9.90 -8.79
C PHE A 35 6.40 8.47 -8.45
N GLY A 36 5.09 8.20 -8.50
CA GLY A 36 4.47 6.97 -8.03
C GLY A 36 4.69 6.69 -6.54
N ILE A 37 4.11 5.60 -6.05
CA ILE A 37 4.22 5.17 -4.64
C ILE A 37 5.67 4.88 -4.19
N TRP A 38 6.57 4.63 -5.15
CA TRP A 38 7.98 4.38 -4.87
C TRP A 38 8.86 5.63 -4.86
N GLU A 39 8.28 6.80 -5.12
CA GLU A 39 8.96 8.09 -5.25
C GLU A 39 10.12 8.11 -6.26
N ARG A 40 10.08 7.25 -7.28
CA ARG A 40 11.15 7.16 -8.30
C ARG A 40 10.75 7.72 -9.66
N GLY A 41 9.45 7.89 -9.90
CA GLY A 41 8.94 8.31 -11.20
C GLY A 41 9.13 7.19 -12.20
N ASP A 42 9.79 7.50 -13.30
CA ASP A 42 10.08 6.54 -14.36
C ASP A 42 10.94 5.36 -13.88
N LYS A 43 10.89 4.24 -14.62
CA LYS A 43 11.60 3.00 -14.33
C LYS A 43 13.12 3.20 -14.20
N THR A 44 13.70 4.18 -14.92
CA THR A 44 15.13 4.46 -14.85
C THR A 44 15.54 5.26 -13.61
N ASN A 45 14.56 5.74 -12.83
CA ASN A 45 14.76 6.56 -11.64
C ASN A 45 15.73 7.71 -11.98
N GLN A 46 15.33 8.60 -12.89
CA GLN A 46 16.07 9.80 -13.28
C GLN A 46 15.35 11.10 -12.90
N GLY A 47 14.34 10.99 -12.03
CA GLY A 47 13.52 12.12 -11.62
C GLY A 47 12.50 12.54 -12.69
N ILE A 48 12.18 11.65 -13.64
CA ILE A 48 11.16 11.90 -14.65
C ILE A 48 9.82 11.44 -14.08
N ARG A 49 8.84 12.34 -14.06
CA ARG A 49 7.48 12.05 -13.58
C ARG A 49 6.66 11.38 -14.67
N GLU A 50 5.80 10.44 -14.29
CA GLU A 50 4.90 9.73 -15.19
C GLU A 50 3.48 9.72 -14.63
N LEU A 51 2.49 9.46 -15.48
CA LEU A 51 1.16 9.08 -14.98
C LEU A 51 1.24 7.64 -14.48
N ASN A 52 1.02 7.47 -13.18
CA ASN A 52 1.06 6.20 -12.48
C ASN A 52 -0.38 5.76 -12.20
N ALA A 53 -0.78 4.59 -12.71
CA ALA A 53 -2.12 4.06 -12.57
C ALA A 53 -2.48 3.84 -11.09
N SER A 54 -1.53 3.37 -10.27
CA SER A 54 -1.70 3.26 -8.82
C SER A 54 -2.10 4.60 -8.17
N SER A 55 -1.44 5.70 -8.54
CA SER A 55 -1.80 7.04 -8.04
C SER A 55 -3.19 7.48 -8.52
N ILE A 56 -3.52 7.24 -9.80
CA ILE A 56 -4.82 7.60 -10.37
C ILE A 56 -5.96 6.82 -9.69
N GLY A 57 -5.76 5.53 -9.43
CA GLY A 57 -6.72 4.70 -8.69
C GLY A 57 -6.93 5.21 -7.27
N MET A 58 -5.86 5.56 -6.56
CA MET A 58 -6.00 6.16 -5.23
C MET A 58 -6.72 7.52 -5.25
N VAL A 59 -6.48 8.36 -6.26
CA VAL A 59 -7.24 9.61 -6.48
C VAL A 59 -8.72 9.29 -6.66
N LYS A 60 -9.06 8.33 -7.51
CA LYS A 60 -10.46 7.91 -7.72
C LYS A 60 -11.12 7.43 -6.44
N ALA A 61 -10.46 6.55 -5.69
CA ALA A 61 -10.95 6.04 -4.42
C ALA A 61 -11.19 7.18 -3.41
N ALA A 62 -10.26 8.13 -3.33
CA ALA A 62 -10.39 9.30 -2.47
C ALA A 62 -11.57 10.19 -2.88
N LEU A 63 -11.74 10.47 -4.18
CA LEU A 63 -12.86 11.25 -4.70
C LEU A 63 -14.21 10.58 -4.40
N GLN A 64 -14.31 9.26 -4.60
CA GLN A 64 -15.52 8.49 -4.24
C GLN A 64 -15.80 8.55 -2.74
N ALA A 65 -14.78 8.35 -1.90
CA ALA A 65 -14.93 8.43 -0.45
C ALA A 65 -15.35 9.84 0.01
N MET A 66 -14.75 10.89 -0.56
CA MET A 66 -15.09 12.29 -0.25
C MET A 66 -16.49 12.67 -0.73
N ASN A 67 -16.94 12.14 -1.87
CA ASN A 67 -18.30 12.36 -2.37
C ASN A 67 -19.36 11.81 -1.39
N ASP A 68 -19.04 10.74 -0.66
CA ASP A 68 -19.91 10.13 0.33
C ASP A 68 -19.91 10.84 1.71
N VAL A 69 -18.95 11.74 1.97
CA VAL A 69 -18.85 12.47 3.25
C VAL A 69 -20.02 13.43 3.43
N GLY A 70 -20.39 14.17 2.38
CA GLY A 70 -21.48 15.14 2.42
C GLY A 70 -21.24 16.30 3.39
N ASP A 71 -22.13 16.45 4.37
CA ASP A 71 -22.13 17.56 5.34
C ASP A 71 -21.17 17.30 6.52
N LEU A 72 -20.12 18.12 6.60
CA LEU A 72 -19.08 18.03 7.63
C LEU A 72 -19.53 18.37 9.05
N PHE A 73 -20.58 19.20 9.20
CA PHE A 73 -21.13 19.52 10.51
C PHE A 73 -22.25 18.55 10.92
N GLY A 74 -22.89 17.91 9.94
CA GLY A 74 -24.04 17.05 10.15
C GLY A 74 -25.27 17.79 10.67
N ASP A 75 -25.31 19.11 10.52
CA ASP A 75 -26.39 20.01 10.94
C ASP A 75 -27.39 20.32 9.81
N GLY A 76 -27.14 19.80 8.61
CA GLY A 76 -27.95 20.00 7.40
C GLY A 76 -27.63 21.31 6.66
N SER A 77 -26.60 22.04 7.08
CA SER A 77 -26.18 23.27 6.41
C SER A 77 -25.56 22.96 5.05
N ARG A 78 -26.10 23.58 4.00
CA ARG A 78 -25.50 23.51 2.66
C ARG A 78 -24.09 24.09 2.60
N ARG A 79 -23.72 24.95 3.56
CA ARG A 79 -22.41 25.60 3.60
C ARG A 79 -21.30 24.73 4.18
N SER A 80 -21.65 23.63 4.85
CA SER A 80 -20.71 22.65 5.41
C SER A 80 -20.63 21.38 4.57
N ALA A 81 -21.43 21.28 3.50
CA ALA A 81 -21.33 20.21 2.53
C ALA A 81 -20.10 20.40 1.63
N ILE A 82 -19.32 19.34 1.47
CA ILE A 82 -18.27 19.30 0.44
C ILE A 82 -18.82 18.70 -0.85
N HIS A 83 -18.23 19.12 -1.96
CA HIS A 83 -18.66 18.74 -3.30
C HIS A 83 -17.49 18.19 -4.10
N VAL A 84 -17.69 17.02 -4.69
CA VAL A 84 -16.82 16.39 -5.67
C VAL A 84 -17.52 16.42 -7.02
N LEU A 85 -16.81 16.79 -8.07
CA LEU A 85 -17.33 16.75 -9.44
C LEU A 85 -17.40 15.28 -9.93
N PRO A 86 -18.58 14.74 -10.26
CA PRO A 86 -18.71 13.35 -10.72
C PRO A 86 -17.91 13.07 -11.99
N ASP A 87 -17.79 14.06 -12.88
CA ASP A 87 -17.02 13.96 -14.12
C ASP A 87 -15.55 13.60 -13.85
N GLU A 88 -14.95 14.09 -12.76
CA GLU A 88 -13.54 13.82 -12.42
C GLU A 88 -13.35 12.34 -12.00
N ILE A 89 -14.35 11.73 -11.36
CA ILE A 89 -14.36 10.30 -11.04
C ILE A 89 -14.43 9.47 -12.32
N GLU A 90 -15.32 9.85 -13.25
CA GLU A 90 -15.46 9.17 -14.55
C GLU A 90 -14.19 9.30 -15.42
N GLN A 91 -13.52 10.45 -15.39
CA GLN A 91 -12.22 10.61 -16.06
C GLN A 91 -11.18 9.65 -15.48
N CYS A 92 -11.14 9.48 -14.15
CA CYS A 92 -10.24 8.48 -13.55
C CYS A 92 -10.57 7.06 -14.04
N SER A 93 -11.85 6.69 -14.09
CA SER A 93 -12.29 5.39 -14.62
C SER A 93 -11.82 5.17 -16.05
N ALA A 94 -12.05 6.15 -16.94
CA ALA A 94 -11.65 6.07 -18.34
C ALA A 94 -10.14 5.90 -18.51
N VAL A 95 -9.34 6.62 -17.71
CA VAL A 95 -7.87 6.49 -17.74
C VAL A 95 -7.44 5.11 -17.25
N LEU A 96 -7.97 4.63 -16.12
CA LEU A 96 -7.63 3.31 -15.58
C LEU A 96 -7.96 2.17 -16.55
N SER A 97 -9.14 2.21 -17.18
CA SER A 97 -9.53 1.24 -18.21
C SER A 97 -8.57 1.21 -19.41
N SER A 98 -7.92 2.33 -19.73
CA SER A 98 -6.96 2.41 -20.82
C SER A 98 -5.53 2.02 -20.43
N MET A 99 -5.17 2.19 -19.15
CA MET A 99 -3.82 1.96 -18.66
C MET A 99 -3.61 0.52 -18.19
N LEU A 100 -4.55 -0.03 -17.43
CA LEU A 100 -4.37 -1.34 -16.81
C LEU A 100 -4.22 -2.46 -17.86
N PRO A 101 -3.36 -3.46 -17.60
CA PRO A 101 -2.63 -3.75 -16.35
C PRO A 101 -1.26 -3.05 -16.24
N ARG A 102 -1.00 -2.02 -17.06
CA ARG A 102 0.25 -1.25 -17.04
C ARG A 102 0.20 -0.18 -15.94
N GLU A 103 1.33 0.00 -15.24
CA GLU A 103 1.42 1.03 -14.21
C GLU A 103 1.68 2.43 -14.81
N SER A 104 2.62 2.54 -15.75
CA SER A 104 3.03 3.83 -16.32
C SER A 104 3.69 3.63 -17.68
N PHE A 105 4.09 4.71 -18.35
CA PHE A 105 4.72 4.61 -19.67
C PHE A 105 5.95 3.68 -19.67
N SER A 106 6.80 3.78 -18.66
CA SER A 106 8.03 2.99 -18.55
C SER A 106 7.89 1.67 -17.78
N LYS A 107 6.85 1.51 -16.93
CA LYS A 107 6.64 0.29 -16.11
C LYS A 107 5.52 -0.56 -16.69
N GLU A 108 5.88 -1.75 -17.17
CA GLU A 108 4.94 -2.65 -17.86
C GLU A 108 3.85 -3.19 -16.93
N THR A 109 4.14 -3.26 -15.62
CA THR A 109 3.23 -3.59 -14.52
C THR A 109 3.92 -3.20 -13.19
N ASP A 110 3.16 -3.11 -12.10
CA ASP A 110 3.67 -2.82 -10.75
C ASP A 110 2.77 -3.50 -9.71
N ALA A 111 3.36 -4.01 -8.62
CA ALA A 111 2.62 -4.62 -7.53
C ALA A 111 1.73 -3.61 -6.77
N ALA A 112 2.04 -2.31 -6.86
CA ALA A 112 1.20 -1.23 -6.36
C ALA A 112 -0.23 -1.25 -6.92
N LEU A 113 -0.42 -1.81 -8.12
CA LEU A 113 -1.75 -1.95 -8.73
C LEU A 113 -2.71 -2.81 -7.87
N LEU A 114 -2.20 -3.70 -7.01
CA LEU A 114 -3.02 -4.43 -6.03
C LEU A 114 -3.82 -3.49 -5.12
N THR A 115 -3.27 -2.31 -4.81
CA THR A 115 -3.91 -1.33 -3.92
C THR A 115 -5.13 -0.65 -4.54
N ILE A 116 -5.30 -0.73 -5.87
CA ILE A 116 -6.40 -0.08 -6.57
C ILE A 116 -7.40 -1.06 -7.18
N ILE A 117 -6.98 -2.29 -7.52
CA ILE A 117 -7.92 -3.33 -7.99
C ILE A 117 -8.62 -4.04 -6.83
N SER A 118 -8.10 -3.87 -5.62
CA SER A 118 -8.58 -4.48 -4.39
C SER A 118 -8.46 -3.50 -3.23
N TYR A 119 -8.37 -3.99 -2.00
CA TYR A 119 -8.13 -3.15 -0.83
C TYR A 119 -6.78 -2.40 -0.94
N PRO A 120 -6.74 -1.10 -0.59
CA PRO A 120 -7.83 -0.28 -0.05
C PRO A 120 -8.70 0.44 -1.09
N GLY A 121 -8.25 0.55 -2.33
CA GLY A 121 -8.79 1.50 -3.29
C GLY A 121 -10.09 1.08 -3.98
N PHE A 122 -10.28 -0.21 -4.29
CA PHE A 122 -11.43 -0.74 -5.03
C PHE A 122 -11.87 0.14 -6.23
N SER A 123 -10.89 0.68 -6.94
CA SER A 123 -11.05 1.78 -7.89
C SER A 123 -11.36 1.31 -9.31
N VAL A 124 -11.48 0.01 -9.53
CA VAL A 124 -11.73 -0.60 -10.84
C VAL A 124 -12.99 -1.45 -10.75
N GLU A 125 -14.01 -1.10 -11.51
CA GLU A 125 -15.32 -1.76 -11.49
C GLU A 125 -15.38 -3.00 -12.41
N ASP A 126 -14.57 -3.00 -13.47
CA ASP A 126 -14.53 -4.09 -14.44
C ASP A 126 -13.80 -5.30 -13.85
N GLY A 127 -14.57 -6.34 -13.53
CA GLY A 127 -14.06 -7.58 -12.94
C GLY A 127 -13.08 -8.33 -13.85
N GLU A 128 -13.24 -8.25 -15.17
CA GLU A 128 -12.30 -8.90 -16.11
C GLU A 128 -10.95 -8.18 -16.10
N LEU A 129 -10.98 -6.84 -16.08
CA LEU A 129 -9.77 -6.02 -15.99
C LEU A 129 -9.06 -6.19 -14.64
N VAL A 130 -9.81 -6.32 -13.55
CA VAL A 130 -9.30 -6.64 -12.21
C VAL A 130 -8.57 -7.99 -12.23
N GLU A 131 -9.19 -9.03 -12.79
CA GLU A 131 -8.58 -10.36 -12.89
C GLU A 131 -7.33 -10.34 -13.76
N GLN A 132 -7.42 -9.74 -14.95
CA GLN A 132 -6.27 -9.61 -15.85
C GLN A 132 -5.10 -8.87 -15.19
N THR A 133 -5.38 -7.84 -14.39
CA THR A 133 -4.36 -7.07 -13.67
C THR A 133 -3.74 -7.91 -12.57
N ARG A 134 -4.55 -8.61 -11.77
CA ARG A 134 -4.06 -9.52 -10.72
C ARG A 134 -3.19 -10.63 -11.32
N ASP A 135 -3.65 -11.29 -12.37
CA ASP A 135 -2.92 -12.35 -13.07
C ASP A 135 -1.59 -11.84 -13.64
N THR A 136 -1.58 -10.62 -14.17
CA THR A 136 -0.35 -9.99 -14.66
C THR A 136 0.66 -9.79 -13.53
N ILE A 137 0.20 -9.33 -12.36
CA ILE A 137 1.04 -9.11 -11.17
C ILE A 137 1.55 -10.45 -10.63
N THR A 138 0.67 -11.43 -10.41
CA THR A 138 1.04 -12.74 -9.85
C THR A 138 1.97 -13.50 -10.80
N THR A 139 1.73 -13.44 -12.10
CA THR A 139 2.59 -14.12 -13.08
C THR A 139 3.98 -13.50 -13.18
N LYS A 140 4.09 -12.17 -13.14
CA LYS A 140 5.37 -11.47 -13.41
C LYS A 140 6.17 -11.12 -12.16
N LEU A 141 5.48 -10.84 -11.05
CA LEU A 141 6.09 -10.22 -9.87
C LEU A 141 6.07 -11.12 -8.63
N LEU A 142 5.10 -12.02 -8.49
CA LEU A 142 5.03 -12.91 -7.32
C LEU A 142 6.17 -13.93 -7.34
N GLY A 143 7.00 -13.87 -6.31
CA GLY A 143 8.06 -14.82 -6.05
C GLY A 143 7.75 -15.73 -4.86
N LYS A 144 8.82 -16.24 -4.24
CA LYS A 144 8.73 -17.15 -3.09
C LYS A 144 8.39 -16.40 -1.80
N TYR A 145 8.95 -15.19 -1.66
CA TYR A 145 8.90 -14.36 -0.45
C TYR A 145 7.90 -13.20 -0.56
N GLY A 146 7.33 -12.99 -1.74
CA GLY A 146 6.32 -11.98 -2.04
C GLY A 146 6.52 -11.38 -3.42
N CYS A 147 5.93 -10.21 -3.68
CA CYS A 147 6.03 -9.61 -5.01
C CYS A 147 7.25 -8.70 -5.11
N ARG A 148 7.91 -8.73 -6.27
CA ARG A 148 8.77 -7.62 -6.71
C ARG A 148 7.90 -6.37 -6.88
N ARG A 149 8.46 -5.18 -6.67
CA ARG A 149 7.72 -3.92 -6.86
C ARG A 149 7.33 -3.75 -8.34
N PHE A 150 8.31 -3.80 -9.22
CA PHE A 150 8.17 -3.87 -10.66
C PHE A 150 9.41 -4.57 -11.26
N LEU A 151 9.34 -4.95 -12.53
CA LEU A 151 10.46 -5.64 -13.20
C LEU A 151 11.69 -4.74 -13.30
N ARG A 152 12.90 -5.30 -13.17
CA ARG A 152 14.17 -4.57 -13.25
C ARG A 152 14.32 -3.46 -12.21
N ASP A 153 13.68 -3.64 -11.07
CA ASP A 153 13.85 -2.77 -9.93
C ASP A 153 15.14 -3.09 -9.18
N GLY A 154 16.08 -2.15 -9.19
CA GLY A 154 17.35 -2.27 -8.49
C GLY A 154 17.30 -1.99 -7.00
N TYR A 155 16.19 -1.54 -6.42
CA TYR A 155 16.21 -1.08 -5.04
C TYR A 155 16.54 -2.18 -4.05
N LYS A 156 17.53 -1.91 -3.19
CA LYS A 156 18.11 -2.82 -2.19
C LYS A 156 18.67 -4.13 -2.77
N THR A 157 18.86 -4.19 -4.08
CA THR A 157 19.57 -5.32 -4.70
C THR A 157 21.06 -5.22 -4.41
N ALA A 158 21.77 -6.35 -4.50
CA ALA A 158 23.22 -6.41 -4.25
C ALA A 158 24.04 -5.52 -5.20
N LEU A 159 23.48 -5.11 -6.34
CA LEU A 159 24.13 -4.28 -7.35
C LEU A 159 23.75 -2.79 -7.24
N GLU A 160 22.79 -2.41 -6.38
CA GLU A 160 22.45 -1.00 -6.18
C GLU A 160 23.59 -0.28 -5.47
N ASP A 161 24.02 0.87 -6.01
CA ASP A 161 24.89 1.79 -5.28
C ASP A 161 24.06 2.52 -4.21
N PRO A 162 24.26 2.23 -2.91
CA PRO A 162 23.47 2.83 -1.85
C PRO A 162 23.74 4.32 -1.67
N TYR A 163 24.81 4.87 -2.24
CA TYR A 163 25.16 6.28 -2.09
C TYR A 163 24.56 7.17 -3.18
N ARG A 164 23.99 6.58 -4.23
CA ARG A 164 23.50 7.32 -5.38
C ARG A 164 21.98 7.26 -5.51
N LEU A 165 21.40 8.40 -5.87
CA LEU A 165 19.95 8.56 -5.99
C LEU A 165 19.36 7.96 -7.25
N TYR A 166 20.07 8.03 -8.37
CA TYR A 166 19.58 7.70 -9.71
C TYR A 166 20.38 6.55 -10.31
N TYR A 167 19.76 5.70 -11.12
CA TYR A 167 20.45 4.61 -11.79
C TYR A 167 21.26 5.11 -12.99
N ASN A 168 22.36 4.43 -13.31
CA ASN A 168 22.96 4.54 -14.62
C ASN A 168 22.04 3.91 -15.68
N LYS A 169 22.09 4.43 -16.90
CA LYS A 169 21.28 3.92 -18.03
C LYS A 169 21.50 2.42 -18.30
N SER A 170 22.69 1.89 -18.01
CA SER A 170 23.05 0.48 -18.24
C SER A 170 22.66 -0.48 -17.12
N GLU A 171 22.23 0.01 -15.96
CA GLU A 171 22.04 -0.83 -14.75
C GLU A 171 20.73 -1.58 -14.73
N LEU A 172 19.69 -1.09 -15.41
CA LEU A 172 18.36 -1.71 -15.43
C LEU A 172 18.41 -3.19 -15.82
N GLN A 173 19.22 -3.54 -16.82
CA GLN A 173 19.33 -4.92 -17.27
C GLN A 173 20.09 -5.81 -16.25
N GLN A 174 20.93 -5.21 -15.40
CA GLN A 174 21.65 -5.92 -14.35
C GLN A 174 20.75 -6.30 -13.17
N PHE A 175 19.64 -5.58 -12.99
CA PHE A 175 18.65 -5.87 -11.93
C PHE A 175 17.68 -6.98 -12.29
N GLU A 176 17.67 -7.44 -13.55
CA GLU A 176 16.76 -8.49 -14.00
C GLU A 176 17.03 -9.81 -13.24
N ASN A 177 15.99 -10.36 -12.62
CA ASN A 177 15.99 -11.59 -11.82
C ASN A 177 16.68 -11.51 -10.45
N ILE A 178 17.22 -10.36 -10.06
CA ILE A 178 17.77 -10.14 -8.71
C ILE A 178 16.95 -9.16 -7.88
N GLU A 179 15.78 -8.74 -8.40
CA GLU A 179 14.91 -7.79 -7.72
C GLU A 179 14.46 -8.32 -6.36
N CYS A 180 14.39 -7.43 -5.37
CA CYS A 180 13.89 -7.78 -4.05
C CYS A 180 12.41 -8.15 -4.11
N GLU A 181 12.05 -9.23 -3.40
CA GLU A 181 10.67 -9.66 -3.19
C GLU A 181 10.17 -9.09 -1.85
N TRP A 182 8.96 -8.54 -1.84
CA TRP A 182 8.39 -7.82 -0.70
C TRP A 182 7.21 -8.60 -0.10
N PRO A 183 7.35 -9.10 1.15
CA PRO A 183 6.28 -9.86 1.82
C PRO A 183 4.98 -9.07 2.02
N LEU A 184 5.02 -7.73 2.01
CA LEU A 184 3.82 -6.89 2.09
C LEU A 184 2.77 -7.29 1.04
N PHE A 185 3.21 -7.66 -0.16
CA PHE A 185 2.30 -8.00 -1.24
C PHE A 185 1.61 -9.35 -1.06
N LEU A 186 2.18 -10.26 -0.26
CA LEU A 186 1.46 -11.47 0.15
C LEU A 186 0.31 -11.12 1.10
N CYS A 187 0.48 -10.13 1.98
CA CYS A 187 -0.63 -9.64 2.81
C CYS A 187 -1.74 -9.03 1.95
N LEU A 188 -1.38 -8.25 0.93
CA LEU A 188 -2.31 -7.68 -0.05
C LEU A 188 -3.05 -8.74 -0.84
N LEU A 189 -2.33 -9.75 -1.34
CA LEU A 189 -2.92 -10.86 -2.09
C LEU A 189 -3.81 -11.73 -1.20
N MET A 190 -3.45 -11.90 0.07
CA MET A 190 -4.31 -12.57 1.06
C MET A 190 -5.59 -11.78 1.29
N LEU A 191 -5.50 -10.46 1.48
CA LEU A 191 -6.67 -9.58 1.59
C LEU A 191 -7.56 -9.67 0.36
N ASP A 192 -6.97 -9.57 -0.83
CA ASP A 192 -7.68 -9.71 -2.09
C ASP A 192 -8.38 -11.07 -2.19
N ALA A 193 -7.71 -12.17 -1.83
CA ALA A 193 -8.31 -13.50 -1.79
C ALA A 193 -9.47 -13.58 -0.78
N MET A 194 -9.38 -12.92 0.38
CA MET A 194 -10.48 -12.83 1.36
C MET A 194 -11.70 -12.10 0.78
N TYR A 195 -11.50 -10.96 0.10
CA TYR A 195 -12.59 -10.23 -0.56
C TYR A 195 -13.23 -11.03 -1.69
N ASN A 196 -12.43 -11.83 -2.40
CA ASN A 196 -12.89 -12.75 -3.44
C ASN A 196 -13.42 -14.09 -2.90
N LYS A 197 -13.40 -14.32 -1.58
CA LYS A 197 -13.81 -15.58 -0.93
C LYS A 197 -13.07 -16.81 -1.48
N ASN A 198 -11.79 -16.64 -1.83
CA ASN A 198 -10.92 -17.70 -2.30
C ASN A 198 -10.11 -18.28 -1.12
N ASP A 199 -10.73 -19.18 -0.36
CA ASP A 199 -10.12 -19.77 0.84
C ASP A 199 -8.82 -20.54 0.55
N GLU A 200 -8.69 -21.13 -0.64
CA GLU A 200 -7.47 -21.84 -1.06
C GLU A 200 -6.29 -20.87 -1.22
N ALA A 201 -6.51 -19.74 -1.91
CA ALA A 201 -5.48 -18.72 -2.07
C ALA A 201 -5.13 -18.05 -0.72
N VAL A 202 -6.11 -17.82 0.16
CA VAL A 202 -5.86 -17.31 1.52
C VAL A 202 -4.92 -18.23 2.27
N GLU A 203 -5.20 -19.54 2.27
CA GLU A 203 -4.37 -20.53 2.96
C GLU A 203 -2.97 -20.66 2.31
N ASP A 204 -2.85 -20.62 0.98
CA ASP A 204 -1.53 -20.62 0.31
C ASP A 204 -0.69 -19.41 0.71
N TYR A 205 -1.26 -18.20 0.64
CA TYR A 205 -0.54 -17.00 1.05
C TYR A 205 -0.20 -17.03 2.54
N TRP A 206 -1.10 -17.48 3.41
CA TRP A 206 -0.85 -17.66 4.83
C TRP A 206 0.31 -18.64 5.10
N GLN A 207 0.35 -19.78 4.41
CA GLN A 207 1.42 -20.76 4.56
C GLN A 207 2.78 -20.23 4.06
N ARG A 208 2.80 -19.47 2.95
CA ARG A 208 4.02 -18.83 2.46
C ARG A 208 4.54 -17.79 3.44
N LEU A 209 3.63 -17.01 4.00
CA LEU A 209 3.89 -16.07 5.07
C LEU A 209 4.53 -16.83 6.26
N GLU A 210 3.86 -17.82 6.87
CA GLU A 210 4.42 -18.61 7.98
C GLU A 210 5.76 -19.30 7.67
N SER A 211 5.88 -19.95 6.52
CA SER A 211 7.06 -20.75 6.14
C SER A 211 8.31 -19.89 5.92
N ASN A 212 8.13 -18.67 5.41
CA ASN A 212 9.23 -17.72 5.23
C ASN A 212 9.56 -16.94 6.52
N TRP A 213 8.76 -17.11 7.58
CA TRP A 213 8.88 -16.41 8.85
C TRP A 213 9.26 -17.33 10.02
N ALA A 214 9.85 -18.50 9.73
CA ALA A 214 10.31 -19.43 10.76
C ALA A 214 11.19 -18.70 11.80
N ILE A 215 10.53 -18.49 12.93
CA ILE A 215 10.95 -17.85 14.16
C ILE A 215 12.30 -18.42 14.62
N GLU A 216 13.37 -17.63 14.62
CA GLU A 216 14.50 -17.93 15.50
C GLU A 216 14.00 -17.78 16.93
N GLU A 217 13.68 -18.89 17.60
CA GLU A 217 13.58 -18.93 19.06
C GLU A 217 14.93 -18.50 19.64
N ILE A 218 15.08 -17.22 19.97
CA ILE A 218 16.15 -16.78 20.86
C ILE A 218 15.84 -17.40 22.23
N ALA A 219 16.45 -18.56 22.49
CA ALA A 219 16.41 -19.22 23.78
C ALA A 219 16.79 -18.20 24.88
N PRO A 220 15.95 -18.01 25.91
CA PRO A 220 16.24 -17.03 26.94
C PRO A 220 17.50 -17.46 27.71
N LYS A 221 18.56 -16.64 27.65
CA LYS A 221 19.68 -16.77 28.58
C LYS A 221 19.13 -16.63 30.00
N ARG A 222 19.35 -17.67 30.80
CA ARG A 222 18.88 -17.83 32.18
C ARG A 222 19.23 -16.61 33.03
N THR A 223 18.21 -15.91 33.53
CA THR A 223 18.28 -15.17 34.81
C THR A 223 16.92 -15.27 35.50
N PRO A 224 16.86 -15.71 36.77
CA PRO A 224 15.62 -15.79 37.51
C PRO A 224 15.32 -14.41 38.11
N ILE A 225 14.08 -13.90 37.98
CA ILE A 225 13.36 -13.14 39.01
C ILE A 225 11.95 -12.77 38.46
N ARG A 226 10.96 -13.40 39.10
CA ARG A 226 9.58 -12.98 39.39
C ARG A 226 8.89 -11.90 38.51
N SER A 227 7.87 -12.39 37.80
CA SER A 227 6.50 -11.81 37.71
C SER A 227 6.38 -10.33 37.34
N ARG A 228 6.39 -10.06 36.03
CA ARG A 228 5.55 -9.06 35.33
C ARG A 228 5.69 -9.31 33.83
N CYS A 229 4.78 -10.07 33.23
CA CYS A 229 4.61 -10.08 31.77
C CYS A 229 4.13 -8.69 31.35
N ARG A 230 5.05 -7.81 30.94
CA ARG A 230 4.70 -6.59 30.21
C ARG A 230 4.60 -6.94 28.72
N LEU A 231 3.47 -6.54 28.14
CA LEU A 231 3.21 -6.41 26.71
C LEU A 231 4.40 -5.78 25.97
N VAL A 232 5.29 -6.61 25.46
CA VAL A 232 6.36 -6.24 24.51
C VAL A 232 6.46 -7.35 23.47
N LYS A 233 5.39 -7.55 22.70
CA LYS A 233 5.33 -8.46 21.55
C LYS A 233 4.26 -7.90 20.62
N TYR A 234 4.62 -6.95 19.77
CA TYR A 234 3.84 -6.37 18.65
C TYR A 234 4.57 -5.17 18.03
N LYS A 235 5.52 -4.57 18.77
CA LYS A 235 6.10 -3.25 18.47
C LYS A 235 7.07 -3.18 17.29
N SER A 236 7.26 -4.28 16.59
CA SER A 236 8.48 -4.53 15.83
C SER A 236 8.28 -4.84 14.36
N PHE A 237 7.04 -5.09 13.96
CA PHE A 237 6.59 -4.84 12.60
C PHE A 237 6.58 -3.32 12.35
N ILE A 238 5.88 -2.56 13.21
CA ILE A 238 5.73 -1.09 13.13
C ILE A 238 7.07 -0.34 13.17
N SER A 239 8.02 -0.74 14.03
CA SER A 239 9.27 0.01 14.20
C SER A 239 10.31 -0.20 13.10
N ASN A 240 10.23 -1.29 12.33
CA ASN A 240 11.22 -1.59 11.29
C ASN A 240 10.73 -1.25 9.87
N TRP A 241 9.48 -0.82 9.71
CA TRP A 241 8.98 -0.28 8.43
C TRP A 241 9.77 0.95 7.95
N THR A 242 10.38 1.70 8.86
CA THR A 242 11.28 2.80 8.52
C THR A 242 12.56 2.36 7.81
N GLU A 243 13.00 1.09 7.92
CA GLU A 243 14.14 0.55 7.16
C GLU A 243 13.79 0.23 5.70
N PHE A 244 12.50 0.08 5.39
CA PHE A 244 12.01 -0.12 4.02
C PHE A 244 12.02 1.18 3.22
N MET A 245 12.09 2.33 3.90
CA MET A 245 12.09 3.67 3.32
C MET A 245 13.51 4.25 3.29
N ASP A 246 13.86 4.96 2.22
CA ASP A 246 15.09 5.75 2.21
C ASP A 246 14.96 6.86 3.27
N SER A 247 15.74 6.74 4.35
CA SER A 247 15.76 7.72 5.45
C SER A 247 16.10 9.13 4.96
N ARG A 248 16.79 9.27 3.82
CA ARG A 248 17.13 10.55 3.17
C ARG A 248 15.93 11.23 2.50
N ARG A 249 14.84 10.50 2.22
CA ARG A 249 13.59 11.02 1.62
C ARG A 249 12.40 11.00 2.58
N SER A 250 12.65 10.83 3.87
CA SER A 250 11.63 10.76 4.91
C SER A 250 10.63 11.94 4.91
N HIS A 251 10.99 13.12 4.41
CA HIS A 251 10.12 14.29 4.32
C HIS A 251 9.10 14.24 3.18
N LEU A 252 9.28 13.37 2.17
CA LEU A 252 8.34 13.14 1.07
C LEU A 252 7.40 11.94 1.38
N MET A 253 7.85 10.99 2.20
CA MET A 253 7.19 9.73 2.55
C MET A 253 6.20 9.82 3.73
N TYR A 254 5.63 11.00 4.03
CA TYR A 254 4.71 11.16 5.17
C TYR A 254 3.41 10.36 4.98
N ASP A 255 2.91 10.28 3.75
CA ASP A 255 1.63 9.61 3.43
C ASP A 255 1.73 8.09 3.52
N ILE A 256 2.89 7.51 3.16
CA ILE A 256 3.14 6.06 3.31
C ILE A 256 3.25 5.66 4.78
N ARG A 257 3.75 6.55 5.66
CA ARG A 257 3.77 6.27 7.11
C ARG A 257 2.37 6.25 7.72
N ILE A 258 1.49 7.15 7.29
CA ILE A 258 0.07 7.15 7.71
C ILE A 258 -0.63 5.90 7.21
N LEU A 259 -0.46 5.55 5.93
CA LEU A 259 -0.97 4.31 5.35
C LEU A 259 -0.43 3.11 6.13
N MET A 260 0.84 3.06 6.47
CA MET A 260 1.44 1.97 7.26
C MET A 260 0.93 1.85 8.69
N ASP A 261 0.65 2.97 9.37
CA ASP A 261 0.08 2.96 10.72
C ASP A 261 -1.37 2.45 10.70
N GLU A 262 -2.17 2.87 9.71
CA GLU A 262 -3.52 2.34 9.47
C GLU A 262 -3.46 0.85 9.14
N TRP A 263 -2.55 0.44 8.25
CA TRP A 263 -2.35 -0.95 7.87
C TRP A 263 -1.86 -1.83 9.01
N SER A 264 -1.01 -1.33 9.89
CA SER A 264 -0.64 -2.10 11.07
C SER A 264 -1.83 -2.34 11.98
N SER A 265 -2.76 -1.39 12.07
CA SER A 265 -3.98 -1.57 12.86
C SER A 265 -4.97 -2.53 12.20
N GLU A 266 -5.10 -2.47 10.87
CA GLU A 266 -5.95 -3.37 10.08
C GLU A 266 -5.40 -4.80 10.01
N LEU A 267 -4.09 -4.97 9.81
CA LEU A 267 -3.43 -6.29 9.86
C LEU A 267 -3.50 -6.90 11.27
N GLN A 268 -3.43 -6.08 12.32
CA GLN A 268 -3.68 -6.53 13.69
C GLN A 268 -5.14 -6.97 13.89
N TYR A 269 -6.09 -6.24 13.32
CA TYR A 269 -7.50 -6.60 13.35
C TYR A 269 -7.77 -7.91 12.59
N ILE A 270 -7.23 -8.05 11.38
CA ILE A 270 -7.33 -9.27 10.55
C ILE A 270 -6.71 -10.46 11.27
N TYR A 271 -5.49 -10.30 11.81
CA TYR A 271 -4.83 -11.34 12.60
C TYR A 271 -5.62 -11.73 13.84
N ALA A 272 -6.15 -10.74 14.58
CA ALA A 272 -6.96 -10.98 15.77
C ALA A 272 -8.28 -11.68 15.42
N SER A 273 -8.96 -11.26 14.35
CA SER A 273 -10.21 -11.83 13.85
C SER A 273 -10.01 -13.26 13.34
N TRP A 274 -8.90 -13.54 12.65
CA TRP A 274 -8.53 -14.86 12.16
C TRP A 274 -8.18 -15.82 13.31
N ASN A 275 -7.39 -15.37 14.28
CA ASN A 275 -7.02 -16.18 15.45
C ASN A 275 -8.10 -16.29 16.53
N SER A 276 -9.13 -15.44 16.55
CA SER A 276 -10.31 -15.73 17.38
C SER A 276 -11.01 -17.04 17.00
N ASN A 277 -10.79 -17.54 15.78
CA ASN A 277 -11.30 -18.84 15.32
C ASN A 277 -10.32 -20.01 15.49
N ARG A 278 -9.06 -19.76 15.88
CA ARG A 278 -8.06 -20.81 16.15
C ARG A 278 -7.30 -20.47 17.43
N HIS A 279 -7.44 -21.28 18.47
CA HIS A 279 -6.74 -21.13 19.74
C HIS A 279 -5.21 -21.25 19.58
N GLU A 280 -4.48 -20.22 19.13
CA GLU A 280 -3.02 -20.26 19.10
C GLU A 280 -2.34 -18.89 19.26
N LYS A 281 -1.09 -18.93 19.77
CA LYS A 281 -0.38 -17.85 20.49
C LYS A 281 0.34 -16.85 19.56
N PRO A 282 0.61 -15.60 20.01
CA PRO A 282 1.20 -14.55 19.17
C PRO A 282 2.72 -14.64 19.02
N VAL A 283 3.22 -14.44 17.79
CA VAL A 283 4.66 -14.37 17.45
C VAL A 283 4.99 -13.18 16.53
N GLY A 284 6.13 -12.51 16.77
CA GLY A 284 6.78 -11.50 15.91
C GLY A 284 8.27 -11.89 15.71
N LEU A 285 9.03 -11.57 14.65
CA LEU A 285 9.45 -10.28 14.06
C LEU A 285 10.13 -10.52 12.67
N PHE A 286 10.16 -9.52 11.78
CA PHE A 286 10.29 -9.63 10.30
C PHE A 286 11.65 -9.14 9.71
N SER A 287 12.11 -9.74 8.59
CA SER A 287 13.28 -9.32 7.76
C SER A 287 13.09 -9.73 6.28
N TYR A 288 13.72 -9.00 5.34
CA TYR A 288 13.68 -9.22 3.88
C TYR A 288 14.67 -10.31 3.41
N TYR A 289 14.39 -10.94 2.25
CA TYR A 289 15.25 -11.94 1.59
C TYR A 289 15.79 -11.40 0.26
N CYS A 290 17.11 -11.30 0.13
CA CYS A 290 17.78 -11.08 -1.16
C CYS A 290 18.32 -12.41 -1.68
N ARG A 291 18.03 -12.78 -2.94
CA ARG A 291 18.70 -13.91 -3.58
C ARG A 291 20.16 -13.49 -3.86
N LYS A 292 21.10 -14.34 -3.45
CA LYS A 292 22.52 -14.22 -3.81
C LYS A 292 22.74 -14.72 -5.23
#